data_AF-A0A2K4DT34-F1
#
_entry.id   AF-A0A2K4DT34-F1
#
_cell.length_a   1.000
_cell.length_b   1.000
_cell.length_c   1.000
_cell.angle_alpha   90.00
_cell.angle_beta   90.00
_cell.angle_gamma   90.00
#
_symmetry.space_group_name_H-M   'P 1'
#
loop_
_entity.id
_entity.type
_entity.pdbx_description
1 polymer ?
#
loop_
_entity_poly.entity_id
_entity_poly.type
_entity_poly.pdbx_seq_one_letter_code
_entity_poly.pdbx_strand_id
1 'polypeptide(L)'
;MLLDKFETYILNIVGLKSRSTRKHLLKVCKDVKFCDSFQYSITKHDNIPVLEVSLPKQQLPYLISFLSFYQFSIYQILSPKRLNTLLDTEQSYQSSKRFDLAIDGLQDAFIKDKVIDIMTYFSNHYDIKYTLNNNCASVCCAPAVFTQLLQTIACRNIDILSASYKTRVIHKAHIS
;
A
#
# COMPACT_ATOMS: atom_id res chain seq x y z
N MET A 1 19.22 8.91 21.32
CA MET A 1 17.95 8.18 21.25
C MET A 1 16.96 9.09 20.52
N LEU A 2 16.86 8.94 19.21
CA LEU A 2 16.34 9.96 18.29
C LEU A 2 14.85 9.70 18.03
N LEU A 3 14.00 10.56 18.59
CA LEU A 3 12.63 10.89 18.17
C LEU A 3 11.98 9.89 17.19
N ASP A 4 11.27 8.89 17.71
CA ASP A 4 10.23 8.20 16.93
C ASP A 4 9.12 9.21 16.63
N LYS A 5 9.32 10.00 15.57
CA LYS A 5 8.27 10.86 15.04
C LYS A 5 7.20 9.92 14.49
N PHE A 6 6.10 9.84 15.21
CA PHE A 6 4.87 9.27 14.69
C PHE A 6 4.56 9.93 13.34
N GLU A 7 4.27 9.10 12.35
CA GLU A 7 3.81 9.54 11.04
C GLU A 7 2.39 9.00 10.83
N THR A 8 1.54 9.85 10.25
CA THR A 8 0.20 9.45 9.84
C THR A 8 0.26 8.82 8.45
N TYR A 9 -0.42 7.69 8.29
CA TYR A 9 -0.58 6.97 7.04
C TYR A 9 -2.07 6.74 6.76
N ILE A 10 -2.42 6.79 5.48
CA ILE A 10 -3.75 6.54 4.97
C ILE A 10 -3.70 5.24 4.18
N LEU A 11 -4.34 4.21 4.71
CA LEU A 11 -4.45 2.89 4.10
C LEU A 11 -5.81 2.79 3.41
N ASN A 12 -5.77 2.74 2.09
CA ASN A 12 -6.94 2.47 1.27
C ASN A 12 -7.13 0.95 1.20
N ILE A 13 -8.09 0.41 1.94
CA ILE A 13 -8.36 -1.03 2.04
C ILE A 13 -9.65 -1.35 1.28
N VAL A 14 -9.63 -2.43 0.52
CA VAL A 14 -10.80 -2.88 -0.26
C VAL A 14 -11.95 -3.28 0.69
N GLY A 15 -13.19 -2.89 0.34
CA GLY A 15 -14.39 -3.28 1.07
C GLY A 15 -14.71 -2.46 2.33
N LEU A 16 -14.00 -1.36 2.59
CA LEU A 16 -14.28 -0.48 3.74
C LEU A 16 -15.64 0.22 3.68
N LYS A 17 -16.37 0.19 2.56
CA LYS A 17 -17.78 0.63 2.50
C LYS A 17 -18.71 -0.32 3.28
N SER A 18 -18.33 -1.58 3.48
CA SER A 18 -19.09 -2.53 4.30
C SER A 18 -18.89 -2.30 5.80
N ARG A 19 -20.00 -2.28 6.55
CA ARG A 19 -19.97 -2.15 8.03
C ARG A 19 -19.33 -3.36 8.70
N SER A 20 -19.51 -4.56 8.16
CA SER A 20 -18.90 -5.77 8.72
C SER A 20 -17.39 -5.73 8.60
N THR A 21 -16.87 -5.37 7.43
CA THR A 21 -15.44 -5.20 7.16
C THR A 21 -14.82 -4.17 8.09
N ARG A 22 -15.48 -3.00 8.28
CA ARG A 22 -15.00 -1.97 9.21
C ARG A 22 -14.93 -2.48 10.66
N LYS A 23 -15.97 -3.17 11.14
CA LYS A 23 -15.97 -3.75 12.50
C LYS A 23 -14.86 -4.79 12.67
N HIS A 24 -14.67 -5.65 11.67
CA HIS A 24 -13.61 -6.65 11.70
C HIS A 24 -12.23 -5.99 11.72
N LEU A 25 -11.99 -5.00 10.86
CA LEU A 25 -10.74 -4.25 10.83
C LEU A 25 -10.42 -3.57 12.16
N LEU A 26 -11.39 -2.88 12.77
CA LEU A 26 -11.16 -2.23 14.06
C LEU A 26 -10.84 -3.23 15.17
N LYS A 27 -11.45 -4.43 15.14
CA LYS A 27 -11.11 -5.51 16.06
C LYS A 27 -9.66 -5.97 15.84
N VAL A 28 -9.28 -6.21 14.59
CA VAL A 28 -7.93 -6.64 14.21
C VAL A 28 -6.88 -5.59 14.61
N CYS A 29 -7.12 -4.29 14.36
CA CYS A 29 -6.23 -3.21 14.80
C CYS A 29 -6.08 -3.15 16.33
N LYS A 30 -7.12 -3.49 17.10
CA LYS A 30 -7.06 -3.56 18.56
C LYS A 30 -6.18 -4.71 19.08
N ASP A 31 -6.09 -5.79 18.31
CA ASP A 31 -5.32 -6.98 18.67
C ASP A 31 -3.82 -6.82 18.35
N VAL A 32 -3.43 -5.83 17.54
CA VAL A 32 -2.04 -5.48 17.24
C VAL A 32 -1.29 -5.12 18.54
N LYS A 33 -0.15 -5.77 18.75
CA LYS A 33 0.77 -5.51 19.87
C LYS A 33 2.08 -4.95 19.34
N PHE A 34 2.23 -3.64 19.40
CA PHE A 34 3.48 -2.94 19.16
C PHE A 34 4.16 -2.53 20.47
N CYS A 35 5.44 -2.17 20.39
CA CYS A 35 6.17 -1.62 21.53
C CYS A 35 5.54 -0.31 22.02
N ASP A 36 5.09 0.52 21.08
CA ASP A 36 4.37 1.77 21.37
C ASP A 36 2.91 1.65 20.94
N SER A 37 2.01 2.26 21.70
CA SER A 37 0.62 2.35 21.28
C SER A 37 0.52 3.22 20.02
N PHE A 38 -0.31 2.79 19.07
CA PHE A 38 -0.59 3.55 17.87
C PHE A 38 -2.05 3.99 17.84
N GLN A 39 -2.33 5.07 17.11
CA GLN A 39 -3.68 5.57 16.92
C GLN A 39 -4.20 5.07 15.59
N TYR A 40 -5.48 4.70 15.54
CA TYR A 40 -6.14 4.32 14.30
C TYR A 40 -7.60 4.76 14.30
N SER A 41 -8.11 5.14 13.15
CA SER A 41 -9.51 5.47 12.95
C SER A 41 -9.93 5.20 11.50
N ILE A 42 -11.23 5.02 11.27
CA ILE A 42 -11.77 4.93 9.92
C ILE A 42 -12.40 6.27 9.58
N THR A 43 -11.78 6.99 8.64
CA THR A 43 -12.22 8.30 8.17
C THR A 43 -12.76 8.19 6.74
N LYS A 44 -13.40 9.26 6.26
CA LYS A 44 -13.86 9.35 4.87
C LYS A 44 -13.21 10.56 4.22
N HIS A 45 -12.60 10.35 3.06
CA HIS A 45 -12.14 11.42 2.17
C HIS A 45 -12.86 11.27 0.84
N ASP A 46 -13.55 12.31 0.37
CA ASP A 46 -14.33 12.28 -0.86
C ASP A 46 -15.29 11.07 -0.97
N ASN A 47 -15.98 10.76 0.13
CA ASN A 47 -16.85 9.58 0.30
C ASN A 47 -16.16 8.20 0.23
N ILE A 48 -14.84 8.14 0.12
CA ILE A 48 -14.04 6.92 0.14
C ILE A 48 -13.62 6.66 1.60
N PRO A 49 -14.08 5.56 2.23
CA PRO A 49 -13.65 5.19 3.57
C PRO A 49 -12.23 4.63 3.54
N VAL A 50 -11.37 5.11 4.44
CA VAL A 50 -9.97 4.70 4.58
C VAL A 50 -9.63 4.42 6.03
N LEU A 51 -8.58 3.65 6.26
CA LEU A 51 -7.99 3.49 7.59
C LEU A 51 -6.87 4.53 7.74
N GLU A 52 -7.06 5.47 8.65
CA GLU A 52 -6.01 6.39 9.07
C GLU A 52 -5.29 5.81 10.30
N VAL A 53 -3.97 5.72 10.24
CA VAL A 53 -3.13 5.24 11.35
C VAL A 53 -2.00 6.22 11.62
N SER A 54 -1.70 6.45 12.89
CA SER A 54 -0.55 7.24 13.34
C SER A 54 0.32 6.36 14.22
N LEU A 55 1.53 6.06 13.75
CA LEU A 55 2.46 5.11 14.36
C LEU A 55 3.92 5.53 14.08
N PRO A 56 4.89 5.06 14.87
CA PRO A 56 6.32 5.19 14.55
C PRO A 56 6.61 4.63 13.16
N LYS A 57 7.35 5.36 12.34
CA LYS A 57 7.62 4.98 10.94
C LYS A 57 8.11 3.54 10.77
N GLN A 58 8.94 3.05 11.69
CA GLN A 58 9.49 1.69 11.69
C GLN A 58 8.41 0.61 11.90
N GLN A 59 7.25 0.94 12.47
CA GLN A 59 6.15 0.00 12.71
C GLN A 59 5.20 -0.15 11.52
N LEU A 60 5.30 0.71 10.49
CA LEU A 60 4.42 0.64 9.32
C LEU A 60 4.52 -0.71 8.58
N PRO A 61 5.72 -1.23 8.26
CA PRO A 61 5.83 -2.51 7.57
C PRO A 61 5.20 -3.67 8.34
N TYR A 62 5.33 -3.66 9.67
CA TYR A 62 4.70 -4.65 10.54
C TYR A 62 3.18 -4.56 10.48
N LEU A 63 2.61 -3.36 10.50
CA LEU A 63 1.16 -3.19 10.35
C LEU A 63 0.67 -3.70 9.00
N ILE A 64 1.36 -3.36 7.91
CA ILE A 64 1.01 -3.80 6.55
C ILE A 64 1.04 -5.33 6.46
N SER A 65 2.09 -5.95 7.00
CA SER A 65 2.23 -7.41 7.05
C SER A 65 1.13 -8.05 7.88
N PHE A 66 0.86 -7.52 9.07
CA PHE A 66 -0.20 -7.99 9.95
C PHE A 66 -1.56 -7.95 9.25
N LEU A 67 -1.95 -6.81 8.68
CA LEU A 67 -3.22 -6.68 7.95
C LEU A 67 -3.28 -7.64 6.74
N SER A 68 -2.17 -7.82 6.03
CA SER A 68 -2.07 -8.75 4.90
C SER A 68 -2.26 -10.21 5.32
N PHE A 69 -1.75 -10.63 6.48
CA PHE A 69 -1.99 -11.96 7.04
C PHE A 69 -3.48 -12.18 7.40
N TYR A 70 -4.17 -11.14 7.89
CA TYR A 70 -5.62 -11.14 8.11
C TYR A 70 -6.45 -10.99 6.82
N GLN A 71 -5.82 -11.11 5.65
CA GLN A 71 -6.48 -11.05 4.33
C GLN A 71 -7.14 -9.69 4.04
N PHE A 72 -6.69 -8.61 4.67
CA PHE A 72 -7.07 -7.27 4.25
C PHE A 72 -6.29 -6.89 2.98
N SER A 73 -7.03 -6.72 1.90
CA SER A 73 -6.52 -6.27 0.61
C SER A 73 -6.23 -4.77 0.65
N ILE A 74 -4.95 -4.41 0.79
CA ILE A 74 -4.50 -3.01 0.80
C ILE A 74 -4.25 -2.55 -0.64
N TYR A 75 -4.95 -1.50 -1.04
CA TYR A 75 -4.89 -0.94 -2.38
C TYR A 75 -3.86 0.18 -2.51
N GLN A 76 -3.77 1.06 -1.51
CA GLN A 76 -2.81 2.16 -1.44
C GLN A 76 -2.38 2.41 0.01
N ILE A 77 -1.13 2.84 0.18
CA ILE A 77 -0.55 3.30 1.44
C ILE A 77 0.04 4.69 1.16
N LEU A 78 -0.64 5.72 1.67
CA LEU A 78 -0.37 7.12 1.33
C LEU A 78 0.00 7.91 2.58
N SER A 79 0.88 8.89 2.44
CA SER A 79 0.96 9.99 3.42
C SER A 79 -0.23 10.94 3.23
N PRO A 80 -0.69 11.68 4.27
CA PRO A 80 -1.73 12.70 4.14
C PRO A 80 -1.48 13.72 3.01
N LYS A 81 -0.21 14.04 2.74
CA LYS A 81 0.22 14.93 1.64
C LYS A 81 -0.16 14.43 0.24
N ARG A 82 -0.48 13.15 0.08
CA ARG A 82 -0.84 12.50 -1.19
C ARG A 82 -2.30 12.05 -1.24
N LEU A 83 -3.15 12.53 -0.34
CA LEU A 83 -4.58 12.20 -0.31
C LEU A 83 -5.31 12.53 -1.62
N ASN A 84 -4.85 13.55 -2.36
CA ASN A 84 -5.36 13.89 -3.70
C ASN A 84 -5.16 12.78 -4.75
N THR A 85 -4.34 11.76 -4.46
CA THR A 85 -4.13 10.58 -5.33
C THR A 85 -4.90 9.33 -4.86
N LEU A 86 -5.78 9.49 -3.86
CA LEU A 86 -6.64 8.42 -3.36
C LEU A 86 -7.59 7.94 -4.47
N LEU A 87 -7.66 6.63 -4.65
CA LEU A 87 -8.52 5.99 -5.64
C LEU A 87 -9.76 5.39 -4.95
N ASP A 88 -10.94 5.55 -5.55
CA ASP A 88 -12.13 4.83 -5.10
C ASP A 88 -12.02 3.34 -5.47
N THR A 89 -11.79 2.47 -4.48
CA THR A 89 -11.60 1.03 -4.66
C THR A 89 -12.80 0.30 -5.25
N GLU A 90 -13.99 0.90 -5.20
CA GLU A 90 -15.22 0.32 -5.77
C GLU A 90 -15.42 0.69 -7.24
N GLN A 91 -14.69 1.67 -7.77
CA GLN A 91 -14.66 1.86 -9.21
C GLN A 91 -13.90 0.68 -9.80
N SER A 92 -14.60 -0.11 -10.64
CA SER A 92 -14.01 -1.24 -11.33
C SER A 92 -12.95 -0.74 -12.31
N TYR A 93 -11.75 -0.55 -11.81
CA TYR A 93 -10.61 -0.17 -12.60
C TYR A 93 -10.08 -1.42 -13.29
N GLN A 94 -10.74 -1.81 -14.39
CA GLN A 94 -10.29 -2.93 -15.20
C GLN A 94 -9.03 -2.61 -16.00
N SER A 95 -8.77 -1.32 -16.24
CA SER A 95 -7.59 -0.89 -16.98
C SER A 95 -6.32 -0.98 -16.13
N SER A 96 -5.25 -1.39 -16.80
CA SER A 96 -3.90 -1.39 -16.24
C SER A 96 -3.51 0.02 -15.77
N LYS A 97 -2.97 0.10 -14.55
CA LYS A 97 -2.54 1.33 -13.90
C LYS A 97 -1.07 1.20 -13.50
N ARG A 98 -0.40 2.34 -13.39
CA ARG A 98 0.98 2.41 -12.91
C ARG A 98 0.99 2.74 -11.42
N PHE A 99 1.58 1.85 -10.64
CA PHE A 99 1.78 1.96 -9.20
C PHE A 99 3.27 2.12 -8.90
N ASP A 100 3.57 2.89 -7.87
CA ASP A 100 4.91 2.99 -7.29
C ASP A 100 4.85 2.39 -5.88
N LEU A 101 5.63 1.33 -5.67
CA LEU A 101 5.76 0.61 -4.41
C LEU A 101 7.15 0.89 -3.83
N ALA A 102 7.21 1.64 -2.72
CA ALA A 102 8.45 1.88 -2.02
C ALA A 102 8.76 0.69 -1.10
N ILE A 103 9.91 0.07 -1.30
CA ILE A 103 10.38 -1.10 -0.57
C ILE A 103 11.66 -0.72 0.16
N ASP A 104 11.71 -0.96 1.46
CA ASP A 104 12.93 -0.75 2.23
C ASP A 104 13.97 -1.82 1.90
N GLY A 105 15.24 -1.42 1.92
CA GLY A 105 16.35 -2.34 1.67
C GLY A 105 16.43 -2.88 0.23
N LEU A 106 15.73 -2.32 -0.76
CA LEU A 106 15.82 -2.78 -2.16
C LEU A 106 17.24 -2.61 -2.79
N GLN A 107 18.14 -1.89 -2.11
CA GLN A 107 19.59 -1.85 -2.40
C GLN A 107 20.33 -3.12 -1.99
N ASP A 108 19.85 -3.80 -0.94
CA ASP A 108 20.41 -5.04 -0.46
C ASP A 108 20.13 -6.15 -1.48
N ALA A 109 21.18 -6.88 -1.88
CA ALA A 109 21.09 -7.88 -2.93
C ALA A 109 20.09 -9.00 -2.58
N PHE A 110 20.02 -9.40 -1.31
CA PHE A 110 19.14 -10.49 -0.88
C PHE A 110 17.67 -10.06 -0.87
N ILE A 111 17.36 -8.84 -0.44
CA ILE A 111 16.00 -8.29 -0.54
C ILE A 111 15.63 -8.10 -2.02
N LYS A 112 16.54 -7.56 -2.82
CA LYS A 112 16.32 -7.33 -4.25
C LYS A 112 16.02 -8.62 -5.01
N ASP A 113 16.79 -9.68 -4.78
CA ASP A 113 16.58 -10.98 -5.42
C ASP A 113 15.21 -11.56 -5.05
N LYS A 114 14.82 -11.51 -3.76
CA LYS A 114 13.47 -11.93 -3.33
C LYS A 114 12.36 -11.15 -4.02
N VAL A 115 12.51 -9.83 -4.16
CA VAL A 115 11.54 -8.99 -4.88
C VAL A 115 11.49 -9.39 -6.36
N ILE A 116 12.63 -9.64 -7.00
CA ILE A 116 12.71 -10.10 -8.39
C ILE A 116 12.00 -11.45 -8.56
N ASP A 117 12.20 -12.40 -7.64
CA ASP A 117 11.54 -13.71 -7.67
C ASP A 117 10.02 -13.57 -7.60
N ILE A 118 9.52 -12.75 -6.68
CA ILE A 118 8.08 -12.47 -6.55
C ILE A 118 7.56 -11.81 -7.84
N MET A 119 8.24 -10.79 -8.35
CA MET A 119 7.81 -10.07 -9.56
C MET A 119 7.82 -10.99 -10.79
N THR A 120 8.80 -11.89 -10.89
CA THR A 120 8.91 -12.88 -11.96
C THR A 120 7.79 -13.91 -11.86
N TYR A 121 7.49 -14.39 -10.65
CA TYR A 121 6.33 -15.24 -10.41
C TYR A 121 5.04 -14.56 -10.88
N PHE A 122 4.81 -13.29 -10.53
CA PHE A 122 3.63 -12.54 -11.00
C PHE A 122 3.63 -12.33 -12.52
N SER A 123 4.79 -12.07 -13.13
CA SER A 123 4.94 -11.87 -14.58
C SER A 123 4.58 -13.10 -15.41
N ASN A 124 4.72 -14.29 -14.82
CA ASN A 124 4.35 -15.55 -15.47
C ASN A 124 2.84 -15.87 -15.37
N HIS A 125 2.10 -15.22 -14.45
CA HIS A 125 0.69 -15.53 -14.19
C HIS A 125 -0.27 -14.39 -14.54
N TYR A 126 0.22 -13.15 -14.61
CA TYR A 126 -0.59 -11.95 -14.81
C TYR A 126 0.06 -11.00 -15.82
N ASP A 127 -0.74 -10.13 -16.44
CA ASP A 127 -0.22 -9.01 -17.23
C ASP A 127 0.35 -7.92 -16.30
N ILE A 128 1.64 -8.04 -16.03
CA ILE A 128 2.42 -7.12 -15.20
C ILE A 128 3.71 -6.73 -15.93
N LYS A 129 4.04 -5.45 -15.85
CA LYS A 129 5.35 -4.93 -16.28
C LYS A 129 5.93 -4.14 -15.12
N TYR A 130 7.18 -4.38 -14.77
CA TYR A 130 7.80 -3.70 -13.64
C TYR A 130 9.21 -3.21 -13.96
N THR A 131 9.62 -2.16 -13.24
CA THR A 131 11.00 -1.66 -13.21
C THR A 131 11.41 -1.44 -11.77
N LEU A 132 12.59 -1.94 -11.40
CA LEU A 132 13.15 -1.73 -10.07
C LEU A 132 14.16 -0.58 -10.09
N ASN A 133 13.89 0.44 -9.30
CA ASN A 133 14.79 1.52 -8.98
C ASN A 133 15.30 1.35 -7.55
N ASN A 134 16.20 2.23 -7.11
CA ASN A 134 16.94 2.04 -5.87
C ASN A 134 16.10 1.64 -4.64
N ASN A 135 14.96 2.29 -4.40
CA ASN A 135 14.07 2.02 -3.26
C ASN A 135 12.61 1.84 -3.70
N CYS A 136 12.36 1.63 -4.99
CA CYS A 136 11.01 1.66 -5.54
C CYS A 136 10.84 0.66 -6.70
N ALA A 137 9.78 -0.13 -6.62
CA ALA A 137 9.27 -0.91 -7.75
C ALA A 137 8.13 -0.13 -8.42
N SER A 138 8.34 0.27 -9.67
CA SER A 138 7.27 0.84 -10.50
C SER A 138 6.61 -0.28 -11.27
N VAL A 139 5.31 -0.49 -11.06
CA VAL A 139 4.55 -1.65 -11.51
C VAL A 139 3.35 -1.22 -12.32
N CYS A 140 3.23 -1.68 -13.56
CA CYS A 140 2.07 -1.50 -14.42
C CYS A 140 1.28 -2.81 -14.45
N CYS A 141 0.08 -2.82 -13.86
CA CYS A 141 -0.81 -3.99 -13.87
C CYS A 141 -2.24 -3.59 -13.53
N ALA A 142 -3.16 -4.55 -13.57
CA ALA A 142 -4.50 -4.36 -13.07
C ALA A 142 -4.49 -4.14 -11.54
N PRO A 143 -5.28 -3.19 -11.02
CA PRO A 143 -5.59 -2.96 -9.60
C PRO A 143 -5.71 -4.20 -8.70
N ALA A 144 -6.47 -5.20 -9.14
CA ALA A 144 -6.65 -6.44 -8.38
C ALA A 144 -5.34 -7.23 -8.26
N VAL A 145 -4.55 -7.28 -9.34
CA VAL A 145 -3.23 -7.93 -9.36
C VAL A 145 -2.25 -7.17 -8.49
N PHE A 146 -2.25 -5.83 -8.52
CA PHE A 146 -1.38 -5.01 -7.67
C PHE A 146 -1.64 -5.28 -6.18
N THR A 147 -2.91 -5.42 -5.80
CA THR A 147 -3.28 -5.71 -4.40
C THR A 147 -2.75 -7.07 -3.95
N GLN A 148 -2.84 -8.08 -4.80
CA GLN A 148 -2.28 -9.41 -4.55
C GLN A 148 -0.76 -9.39 -4.45
N LEU A 149 -0.10 -8.60 -5.32
CA LEU A 149 1.35 -8.41 -5.28
C LEU A 149 1.78 -7.76 -3.96
N LEU A 150 1.12 -6.67 -3.55
CA LEU A 150 1.41 -5.96 -2.30
C LEU A 150 1.26 -6.89 -1.10
N GLN A 151 0.15 -7.64 -1.04
CA GLN A 151 -0.09 -8.63 0.00
C GLN A 151 1.00 -9.71 0.01
N THR A 152 1.43 -10.20 -1.15
CA THR A 152 2.48 -11.23 -1.27
C THR A 152 3.83 -10.71 -0.76
N ILE A 153 4.20 -9.48 -1.12
CA ILE A 153 5.42 -8.83 -0.65
C ILE A 153 5.38 -8.67 0.88
N ALA A 154 4.28 -8.16 1.42
CA ALA A 154 4.09 -7.98 2.86
C ALA A 154 4.20 -9.32 3.62
N CYS A 155 3.54 -10.37 3.14
CA CYS A 155 3.58 -11.71 3.76
C CYS A 155 4.95 -12.41 3.63
N ARG A 156 5.88 -11.89 2.82
CA ARG A 156 7.25 -12.40 2.67
C ARG A 156 8.27 -11.66 3.54
N ASN A 157 7.79 -10.86 4.51
CA ASN A 157 8.61 -10.04 5.41
C ASN A 157 9.53 -9.08 4.63
N ILE A 158 8.99 -8.47 3.58
CA ILE A 158 9.65 -7.42 2.82
C ILE A 158 8.97 -6.11 3.18
N ASP A 159 9.76 -5.17 3.69
CA ASP A 159 9.23 -3.96 4.29
C ASP A 159 8.71 -2.98 3.24
N ILE A 160 7.41 -2.70 3.29
CA ILE A 160 6.73 -1.76 2.40
C ILE A 160 6.61 -0.41 3.12
N LEU A 161 7.11 0.65 2.49
CA LEU A 161 7.11 2.01 3.04
C LEU A 161 5.97 2.87 2.47
N SER A 162 5.54 2.60 1.23
CA SER A 162 4.38 3.25 0.62
C SER A 162 3.95 2.49 -0.64
N ALA A 163 2.68 2.63 -1.01
CA ALA A 163 2.14 2.07 -2.24
C ALA A 163 1.17 3.09 -2.84
N SER A 164 1.56 3.74 -3.92
CA SER A 164 0.80 4.86 -4.49
C SER A 164 0.52 4.66 -5.96
N TYR A 165 -0.59 5.23 -6.42
CA TYR A 165 -0.92 5.27 -7.83
C TYR A 165 -0.30 6.50 -8.47
N LYS A 166 0.36 6.32 -9.62
CA LYS A 166 0.88 7.43 -10.41
C LYS A 166 -0.15 7.81 -11.46
N THR A 167 -0.87 8.90 -11.21
CA THR A 167 -1.65 9.55 -12.26
C THR A 167 -0.68 9.98 -13.36
N ARG A 168 -0.96 9.60 -14.61
CA ARG A 168 -0.29 10.27 -15.74
C ARG A 168 -0.65 11.74 -15.62
N VAL A 169 0.35 12.58 -15.38
CA VAL A 169 0.21 14.02 -15.61
C VAL A 169 -0.05 14.12 -17.11
N ILE A 170 -1.32 14.24 -17.50
CA ILE A 170 -1.64 14.84 -18.78
C ILE A 170 -1.08 16.24 -18.61
N HIS A 171 0.13 16.49 -19.11
CA HIS A 171 0.57 17.85 -19.33
C HIS A 171 -0.58 18.48 -20.12
N LYS A 172 -1.27 19.44 -19.50
CA LYS A 172 -2.06 20.40 -20.26
C LYS A 172 -1.07 21.01 -21.22
N ALA A 173 -1.02 20.49 -22.46
CA ALA A 173 -0.43 21.20 -23.56
C ALA A 173 -1.24 22.50 -23.61
N HIS A 174 -0.64 23.58 -23.14
CA HIS A 174 -1.14 24.91 -23.40
C HIS A 174 -1.11 25.05 -24.92
N ILE A 175 -2.26 24.88 -25.56
CA ILE A 175 -2.46 25.37 -26.92
C ILE A 175 -2.46 26.90 -26.74
N SER A 176 -1.33 27.51 -27.10
CA SER A 176 -1.20 28.96 -27.29
C SER A 176 -1.80 29.35 -28.62
#